data_AF-A0A183D6F4-F1
#
_entry.id   AF-A0A183D6F4-F1
#
_cell.length_a   1.000
_cell.length_b   1.000
_cell.length_c   1.000
_cell.angle_alpha   90.00
_cell.angle_beta   90.00
_cell.angle_gamma   90.00
#
_symmetry.space_group_name_H-M   'P 1'
#
loop_
_entity.id
_entity.type
_entity.pdbx_description
1 polymer ?
#
loop_
_entity_poly.entity_id
_entity_poly.type
_entity_poly.pdbx_seq_one_letter_code
_entity_poly.pdbx_strand_id
1 'polypeptide(L)'
;MTSIGFPIPTAANGRTLVGGRFALDAQQASLVLMEGEILANRWALFYLNQPSLIFSNIAQYMFVDEKQTVGIDLTEKLLLKLTGMTKENKAHDFNRTTVVCKVEREKGHRWPKDSSVRECLAQRIDEPLVQLFSPSQESTKTTVLELFE
;
A
#
# COMPACT_ATOMS: atom_id res chain seq x y z
N MET A 1 -8.15 -35.35 4.48
CA MET A 1 -7.34 -34.21 4.04
C MET A 1 -5.90 -34.67 3.93
N THR A 2 -5.42 -34.92 2.72
CA THR A 2 -4.01 -35.22 2.48
C THR A 2 -3.21 -33.93 2.65
N SER A 3 -2.28 -33.92 3.60
CA SER A 3 -1.27 -32.88 3.72
C SER A 3 -0.56 -32.77 2.37
N ILE A 4 -0.74 -31.65 1.66
CA ILE A 4 0.07 -31.34 0.49
C ILE A 4 1.45 -31.07 1.06
N GLY A 5 2.37 -32.01 0.88
CA GLY A 5 3.74 -31.90 1.37
C GLY A 5 4.39 -30.60 0.88
N PHE A 6 5.35 -30.10 1.65
CA PHE A 6 6.13 -28.94 1.23
C PHE A 6 6.71 -29.19 -0.18
N PRO A 7 6.73 -28.19 -1.07
CA PRO A 7 7.20 -28.31 -2.43
C PRO A 7 8.73 -28.43 -2.47
N ILE A 8 9.23 -29.60 -2.07
CA ILE A 8 10.66 -29.93 -1.96
C ILE A 8 11.22 -30.26 -3.36
N PRO A 9 12.47 -29.89 -3.68
CA PRO A 9 13.14 -30.31 -4.90
C PRO A 9 13.27 -31.84 -4.99
N THR A 10 12.97 -32.44 -6.14
CA THR A 10 12.97 -33.91 -6.31
C THR A 10 14.27 -34.47 -6.92
N ALA A 11 15.20 -33.61 -7.36
CA ALA A 11 16.46 -34.00 -7.98
C ALA A 11 17.62 -33.19 -7.40
N ALA A 12 18.87 -33.68 -7.50
CA ALA A 12 20.06 -33.01 -6.93
C ALA A 12 20.32 -31.60 -7.52
N ASN A 13 19.91 -31.37 -8.77
CA ASN A 13 19.88 -30.04 -9.42
C ASN A 13 18.46 -29.42 -9.44
N GLY A 14 17.54 -30.05 -8.71
CA GLY A 14 16.14 -29.70 -8.67
C GLY A 14 15.95 -28.30 -8.09
N ARG A 15 15.09 -27.53 -8.75
CA ARG A 15 14.59 -26.26 -8.25
C ARG A 15 13.08 -26.34 -8.25
N THR A 16 12.46 -26.05 -7.12
CA THR A 16 11.01 -25.94 -7.04
C THR A 16 10.66 -24.48 -6.84
N LEU A 17 9.89 -23.92 -7.77
CA LEU A 17 9.41 -22.55 -7.70
C LEU A 17 7.95 -22.56 -7.27
N VAL A 18 7.66 -21.83 -6.21
CA VAL A 18 6.30 -21.61 -5.72
C VAL A 18 6.08 -20.12 -5.71
N GLY A 19 5.02 -19.65 -6.34
CA GLY A 19 4.77 -18.22 -6.36
C GLY A 19 3.32 -17.90 -6.57
N GLY A 20 3.00 -16.67 -6.23
CA GLY A 20 1.71 -16.06 -6.45
C GLY A 20 1.89 -14.73 -7.16
N ARG A 21 0.93 -14.39 -8.01
CA ARG A 21 0.81 -13.05 -8.58
C ARG A 21 -0.58 -12.53 -8.26
N PHE A 22 -0.62 -11.43 -7.53
CA PHE A 22 -1.80 -10.62 -7.32
C PHE A 22 -1.71 -9.39 -8.22
N ALA A 23 -2.73 -9.15 -9.04
CA ALA A 23 -2.82 -7.97 -9.87
C ALA A 23 -4.16 -7.29 -9.59
N LEU A 24 -4.09 -5.99 -9.29
CA LEU A 24 -5.22 -5.12 -9.10
C LEU A 24 -5.17 -4.03 -10.17
N ASP A 25 -6.18 -4.00 -11.02
CA ASP A 25 -6.53 -2.82 -11.81
C ASP A 25 -7.81 -2.25 -11.21
N ALA A 26 -7.69 -1.07 -10.61
CA ALA A 26 -8.81 -0.37 -10.01
C ALA A 26 -9.07 0.92 -10.77
N GLN A 27 -10.32 1.38 -10.78
CA GLN A 27 -10.64 2.71 -11.31
C GLN A 27 -10.06 3.80 -10.40
N GLN A 28 -10.13 3.59 -9.08
CA GLN A 28 -9.58 4.47 -8.06
C GLN A 28 -9.06 3.61 -6.91
N ALA A 29 -8.00 4.05 -6.25
CA ALA A 29 -7.59 3.50 -4.97
C ALA A 29 -7.10 4.61 -4.04
N SER A 30 -7.22 4.38 -2.74
CA SER A 30 -6.63 5.25 -1.73
C SER A 30 -5.76 4.45 -0.79
N LEU A 31 -4.57 4.98 -0.52
CA LEU A 31 -3.57 4.32 0.31
C LEU A 31 -3.05 5.32 1.35
N VAL A 32 -2.77 4.82 2.54
CA VAL A 32 -2.14 5.59 3.61
C VAL A 32 -0.84 4.91 4.01
N LEU A 33 0.25 5.70 4.02
CA LEU A 33 1.54 5.29 4.53
C LEU A 33 1.80 6.02 5.85
N MET A 34 1.93 5.24 6.92
CA MET A 34 2.17 5.71 8.28
C MET A 34 3.57 5.33 8.74
N GLU A 35 4.13 6.11 9.66
CA GLU A 35 5.41 5.86 10.31
C GLU A 35 5.27 4.74 11.35
N GLY A 36 5.15 3.49 10.90
CA GLY A 36 5.21 2.28 11.73
C GLY A 36 4.06 2.03 12.72
N GLU A 37 3.30 3.06 13.07
CA GLU A 37 2.21 2.99 14.05
C GLU A 37 0.89 3.50 13.47
N ILE A 38 -0.19 2.76 13.73
CA ILE A 38 -1.55 3.17 13.36
C ILE A 38 -2.00 4.48 14.06
N LEU A 39 -1.36 4.80 15.19
CA LEU A 39 -1.62 6.02 15.96
C LEU A 39 -0.75 7.21 15.54
N ALA A 40 0.10 7.05 14.50
CA ALA A 40 1.00 8.10 14.03
C ALA A 40 0.26 9.43 13.78
N ASN A 41 0.86 10.54 14.18
CA ASN A 41 0.26 11.88 14.07
C ASN A 41 0.38 12.49 12.67
N ARG A 42 1.18 11.86 11.82
CA ARG A 42 1.46 12.27 10.44
C ARG A 42 1.44 11.05 9.54
N TRP A 43 0.90 11.20 8.34
CA TRP A 43 0.91 10.14 7.34
C TRP A 43 0.89 10.72 5.94
N ALA A 44 1.34 9.94 4.97
CA ALA A 44 1.16 10.25 3.56
C ALA A 44 -0.13 9.60 3.07
N LEU A 45 -1.02 10.39 2.48
CA LEU A 45 -2.24 9.95 1.83
C LEU A 45 -2.02 9.98 0.31
N PHE A 46 -2.36 8.87 -0.33
CA PHE A 46 -2.31 8.70 -1.77
C PHE A 46 -3.74 8.53 -2.26
N TYR A 47 -4.19 9.44 -3.11
CA TYR A 47 -5.39 9.28 -3.91
C TYR A 47 -4.97 8.94 -5.33
N LEU A 48 -5.24 7.72 -5.77
CA LEU A 48 -4.75 7.20 -7.04
C LEU A 48 -5.92 7.04 -8.01
N ASN A 49 -5.78 7.66 -9.18
CA ASN A 49 -6.68 7.42 -10.30
C ASN A 49 -6.10 6.32 -11.18
N GLN A 50 -6.91 5.35 -11.59
CA GLN A 50 -6.54 4.20 -12.42
C GLN A 50 -5.22 3.50 -12.01
N PRO A 51 -5.01 3.20 -10.71
CA PRO A 51 -3.78 2.53 -10.30
C PRO A 51 -3.74 1.10 -10.79
N SER A 52 -2.54 0.67 -11.17
CA SER A 52 -2.22 -0.73 -11.39
C SER A 52 -1.23 -1.18 -10.33
N LEU A 53 -1.63 -2.15 -9.51
CA LEU A 53 -0.81 -2.74 -8.46
C LEU A 53 -0.54 -4.20 -8.78
N ILE A 54 0.74 -4.57 -8.82
CA ILE A 54 1.19 -5.94 -9.03
C ILE A 54 2.03 -6.33 -7.82
N PHE A 55 1.55 -7.33 -7.08
CA PHE A 55 2.34 -8.00 -6.06
C PHE A 55 2.70 -9.39 -6.57
N SER A 56 3.98 -9.71 -6.55
CA SER A 56 4.48 -11.04 -6.87
C SER A 56 5.40 -11.52 -5.75
N ASN A 57 5.13 -12.71 -5.25
CA ASN A 57 6.00 -13.43 -4.34
C ASN A 57 6.44 -14.71 -5.04
N ILE A 58 7.74 -14.99 -4.96
CA ILE A 58 8.35 -16.20 -5.47
C ILE A 58 9.23 -16.77 -4.35
N ALA A 59 8.96 -18.01 -3.98
CA ALA A 59 9.82 -18.84 -3.16
C ALA A 59 10.50 -19.89 -4.05
N GLN A 60 11.82 -19.87 -4.08
CA GLN A 60 12.63 -20.87 -4.76
C GLN A 60 13.26 -21.81 -3.73
N TYR A 61 12.90 -23.09 -3.82
CA TYR A 61 13.50 -24.16 -3.03
C TYR A 61 14.58 -24.84 -3.87
N MET A 62 15.76 -25.03 -3.30
CA MET A 62 16.87 -25.72 -3.95
C MET A 62 17.78 -26.40 -2.95
N PHE A 63 18.46 -27.47 -3.37
CA PHE A 63 19.53 -28.05 -2.56
C PHE A 63 20.76 -27.15 -2.59
N VAL A 64 21.26 -26.77 -1.41
CA VAL A 64 22.43 -25.89 -1.26
C VAL A 64 23.73 -26.65 -1.02
N ASP A 65 23.65 -27.96 -0.75
CA ASP A 65 24.78 -28.84 -0.56
C ASP A 65 24.50 -30.27 -1.03
N GLU A 66 25.55 -31.10 -1.04
CA GLU A 66 25.49 -32.52 -1.40
C GLU A 66 24.71 -33.38 -0.41
N LYS A 67 24.48 -32.85 0.81
CA LYS A 67 23.67 -33.51 1.85
C LYS A 67 22.18 -33.25 1.68
N GLN A 68 21.78 -32.60 0.57
CA GLN A 68 20.40 -32.24 0.26
C GLN A 68 19.77 -31.31 1.31
N THR A 69 20.57 -30.42 1.90
CA THR A 69 20.03 -29.31 2.70
C THR A 69 19.19 -28.42 1.79
N VAL A 70 17.93 -28.18 2.17
CA VAL A 70 17.02 -27.31 1.40
C VAL A 70 17.26 -25.86 1.80
N GLY A 71 17.75 -25.07 0.84
CA GLY A 71 17.73 -23.61 0.91
C GLY A 71 16.44 -23.04 0.33
N ILE A 72 16.02 -21.91 0.86
CA ILE A 72 14.85 -21.16 0.41
C ILE A 72 15.31 -19.75 0.06
N ASP A 73 15.12 -19.35 -1.19
CA ASP A 73 15.29 -17.97 -1.65
C ASP A 73 13.90 -17.35 -1.83
N LEU A 74 13.66 -16.21 -1.17
CA LEU A 74 12.38 -15.52 -1.17
C LEU A 74 12.53 -14.18 -1.87
N THR A 75 11.76 -13.98 -2.94
CA THR A 75 11.69 -12.72 -3.66
C THR A 75 10.28 -12.17 -3.59
N GLU A 76 10.15 -10.95 -3.07
CA GLU A 76 8.91 -10.19 -3.01
C GLU A 76 9.05 -8.91 -3.81
N LYS A 77 8.07 -8.64 -4.67
CA LYS A 77 8.05 -7.44 -5.50
C LYS A 77 6.65 -6.83 -5.49
N LEU A 78 6.58 -5.56 -5.09
CA LEU A 78 5.43 -4.70 -5.23
C LEU A 78 5.72 -3.67 -6.31
N LEU A 79 4.91 -3.64 -7.36
CA LEU A 79 4.94 -2.61 -8.39
C LEU A 79 3.64 -1.82 -8.31
N LEU A 80 3.75 -0.54 -8.01
CA LEU A 80 2.63 0.41 -8.05
C LEU A 80 2.85 1.38 -9.21
N LYS A 81 2.00 1.31 -10.23
CA LYS A 81 1.99 2.27 -11.33
C LYS A 81 0.99 3.38 -11.03
N LEU A 82 1.52 4.59 -10.91
CA LEU A 82 0.73 5.82 -10.84
C LEU A 82 0.51 6.32 -12.28
N THR A 83 -0.75 6.49 -12.72
CA THR A 83 -0.99 7.05 -14.07
C THR A 83 -0.74 8.55 -14.07
N GLY A 84 0.28 8.98 -14.84
CA GLY A 84 0.37 10.28 -15.51
C GLY A 84 0.23 11.53 -14.65
N MET A 85 1.16 11.80 -13.73
CA MET A 85 1.48 13.19 -13.37
C MET A 85 2.44 13.76 -14.43
N THR A 86 1.90 14.40 -15.47
CA THR A 86 2.71 15.31 -16.30
C THR A 86 2.71 16.69 -15.62
N LYS A 87 3.87 17.36 -15.59
CA LYS A 87 4.05 18.72 -15.03
C LYS A 87 3.11 19.79 -15.62
N GLU A 88 2.37 19.46 -16.66
CA GLU A 88 1.48 20.37 -17.39
C GLU A 88 0.01 20.28 -16.97
N ASN A 89 -0.39 19.30 -16.16
CA ASN A 89 -1.77 19.19 -15.68
C ASN A 89 -1.96 20.07 -14.45
N LYS A 90 -2.29 21.35 -14.68
CA LYS A 90 -2.80 22.23 -13.63
C LYS A 90 -3.96 21.55 -12.89
N ALA A 91 -3.95 21.66 -11.57
CA ALA A 91 -4.86 21.09 -10.59
C ALA A 91 -6.33 21.60 -10.67
N HIS A 92 -6.93 21.61 -11.86
CA HIS A 92 -8.31 22.04 -12.07
C HIS A 92 -9.22 20.96 -12.67
N ASP A 93 -8.68 19.83 -13.11
CA ASP A 93 -9.47 18.64 -13.48
C ASP A 93 -9.35 17.57 -12.38
N PHE A 94 -10.15 17.74 -11.32
CA PHE A 94 -10.25 16.79 -10.19
C PHE A 94 -10.59 15.35 -10.61
N ASN A 95 -11.11 15.18 -11.83
CA ASN A 95 -11.51 13.88 -12.36
C ASN A 95 -10.32 13.02 -12.86
N ARG A 96 -9.08 13.54 -12.83
CA ARG A 96 -7.93 12.88 -13.45
C ARG A 96 -6.64 12.83 -12.64
N THR A 97 -6.49 13.63 -11.60
CA THR A 97 -5.22 13.74 -10.87
C THR A 97 -5.06 12.67 -9.80
N THR A 98 -4.00 11.87 -9.93
CA THR A 98 -3.41 11.19 -8.78
C THR A 98 -2.81 12.27 -7.88
N VAL A 99 -3.09 12.24 -6.57
CA VAL A 99 -2.61 13.23 -5.60
C VAL A 99 -1.91 12.51 -4.45
N VAL A 100 -0.81 13.10 -3.98
CA VAL A 100 -0.10 12.65 -2.78
C VAL A 100 -0.05 13.83 -1.81
N CYS A 101 -0.62 13.64 -0.63
CA CYS A 101 -0.71 14.65 0.41
C CYS A 101 -0.06 14.18 1.69
N LYS A 102 0.55 15.10 2.42
CA LYS A 102 0.87 14.92 3.83
C LYS A 102 -0.37 15.28 4.63
N VAL A 103 -0.80 14.38 5.50
CA VAL A 103 -1.85 14.66 6.49
C VAL A 103 -1.20 14.75 7.86
N GLU A 104 -1.52 15.81 8.59
CA GLU A 104 -1.03 16.07 9.93
C GLU A 104 -2.20 16.30 10.89
N ARG A 105 -2.16 15.63 12.04
CA ARG A 105 -3.16 15.80 13.08
C ARG A 105 -2.84 17.03 13.93
N GLU A 106 -3.87 17.77 14.31
CA GLU A 106 -3.70 18.86 15.28
C GLU A 106 -3.23 18.35 16.66
N LYS A 107 -2.45 19.19 17.34
CA LYS A 107 -1.92 18.90 18.68
C LYS A 107 -3.09 18.83 19.69
N GLY A 108 -3.22 17.70 20.37
CA GLY A 108 -4.18 17.51 21.48
C GLY A 108 -5.32 16.55 21.18
N HIS A 109 -5.58 16.21 19.92
CA HIS A 109 -6.54 15.17 19.58
C HIS A 109 -5.94 13.79 19.93
N ARG A 110 -6.57 13.02 20.82
CA ARG A 110 -6.15 11.65 21.14
C ARG A 110 -7.06 10.67 20.45
N TRP A 111 -6.49 9.56 20.00
CA TRP A 111 -7.28 8.47 19.46
C TRP A 111 -8.04 7.74 20.59
N PRO A 112 -9.33 7.39 20.42
CA PRO A 112 -9.97 6.38 21.24
C PRO A 112 -9.11 5.12 21.19
N LYS A 113 -8.80 4.58 22.36
CA LYS A 113 -8.01 3.35 22.48
C LYS A 113 -8.73 2.13 21.89
N ASP A 114 -10.03 2.25 21.67
CA ASP A 114 -10.93 1.16 21.26
C ASP A 114 -11.51 1.36 19.85
N SER A 115 -10.88 2.19 19.00
CA SER A 115 -11.34 2.39 17.62
C SER A 115 -11.22 1.11 16.80
N SER A 116 -12.27 0.78 16.05
CA SER A 116 -12.25 -0.31 15.07
C SER A 116 -11.35 0.03 13.87
N VAL A 117 -10.90 -0.99 13.14
CA VAL A 117 -10.13 -0.82 11.88
C VAL A 117 -10.89 0.07 10.90
N ARG A 118 -12.22 -0.08 10.81
CA ARG A 118 -13.07 0.71 9.91
C ARG A 118 -13.06 2.19 10.27
N GLU A 119 -13.22 2.52 11.56
CA GLU A 119 -13.15 3.91 12.04
C GLU A 119 -11.76 4.50 11.81
N CYS A 120 -10.71 3.68 11.97
CA CYS A 120 -9.36 4.11 11.66
C CYS A 120 -9.19 4.46 10.18
N LEU A 121 -9.70 3.62 9.27
CA LEU A 121 -9.61 3.89 7.83
C LEU A 121 -10.41 5.14 7.45
N ALA A 122 -11.62 5.30 7.99
CA ALA A 122 -12.45 6.47 7.71
C ALA A 122 -11.75 7.79 8.09
N GLN A 123 -11.10 7.85 9.26
CA GLN A 123 -10.38 9.06 9.68
C GLN A 123 -9.05 9.29 8.97
N ARG A 124 -8.41 8.24 8.45
CA ARG A 124 -7.10 8.35 7.78
C ARG A 124 -7.20 8.55 6.28
N ILE A 125 -8.31 8.12 5.68
CA ILE A 125 -8.55 8.13 4.25
C ILE A 125 -9.75 9.03 3.95
N ASP A 126 -10.95 8.62 4.35
CA ASP A 126 -12.19 9.24 3.89
C ASP A 126 -12.28 10.73 4.32
N GLU A 127 -12.03 11.03 5.59
CA GLU A 127 -12.09 12.41 6.12
C GLU A 127 -11.07 13.35 5.45
N PRO A 128 -9.77 13.00 5.33
CA PRO A 128 -8.81 13.78 4.57
C PRO A 128 -9.15 13.94 3.09
N LEU A 129 -9.70 12.90 2.43
CA LEU A 129 -10.13 13.01 1.03
C LEU A 129 -11.30 13.98 0.87
N VAL A 130 -12.27 13.96 1.78
CA VAL A 130 -13.36 14.95 1.79
C VAL A 130 -12.80 16.36 1.90
N GLN A 131 -11.83 16.60 2.78
CA GLN A 131 -11.17 17.92 2.91
C GLN A 131 -10.42 18.32 1.64
N LEU A 132 -9.72 17.38 0.99
CA LEU A 132 -8.98 17.62 -0.24
C LEU A 132 -9.90 18.03 -1.40
N PHE A 133 -11.08 17.41 -1.52
CA PHE A 133 -12.02 17.68 -2.61
C PHE A 133 -13.13 18.69 -2.25
N SER A 134 -13.22 19.13 -0.99
CA SER A 134 -14.20 20.10 -0.52
C SER A 134 -13.56 21.06 0.50
N PRO A 135 -12.66 21.95 0.06
CA PRO A 135 -11.90 22.85 0.93
C PRO A 135 -12.75 23.91 1.66
N SER A 136 -14.06 24.00 1.37
CA SER A 136 -14.99 24.89 2.08
C SER A 136 -15.44 24.37 3.45
N GLN A 137 -15.11 23.12 3.81
CA GLN A 137 -15.34 22.61 5.16
C GLN A 137 -14.06 22.74 6.00
N GLU A 138 -14.02 23.73 6.88
CA GLU A 138 -13.04 23.78 7.96
C GLU A 138 -13.23 22.54 8.85
N SER A 139 -12.38 21.54 8.65
CA SER A 139 -12.26 20.40 9.56
C SER A 139 -11.31 20.78 10.69
N THR A 140 -11.82 20.88 11.91
CA THR A 140 -11.06 21.27 13.11
C THR A 140 -10.17 20.13 13.66
N LYS A 141 -9.79 19.13 12.86
CA LYS A 141 -9.17 17.89 13.37
C LYS A 141 -7.90 17.45 12.64
N THR A 142 -7.78 17.74 11.35
CA THR A 142 -6.65 17.32 10.51
C THR A 142 -6.33 18.38 9.48
N THR A 143 -5.06 18.53 9.15
CA THR A 143 -4.58 19.42 8.08
C THR A 143 -4.05 18.57 6.93
N VAL A 144 -4.53 18.81 5.71
CA VAL A 144 -4.05 18.17 4.49
C VAL A 144 -3.18 19.17 3.73
N LEU A 145 -1.92 18.80 3.48
CA LEU A 145 -0.93 19.61 2.77
C LEU A 145 -0.46 18.83 1.53
N GLU A 146 -0.29 19.47 0.39
CA GLU A 146 0.33 18.82 -0.77
C GLU A 146 1.81 18.51 -0.47
N LEU A 147 2.28 17.31 -0.84
CA LEU A 147 3.64 16.85 -0.51
C LEU A 147 4.74 17.49 -1.39
N PHE A 148 4.35 18.16 -2.48
CA PHE A 148 5.25 18.82 -3.42
C PHE A 148 4.70 20.22 -3.74
N GLU A 149 5.11 21.22 -2.97
CA GLU A 149 5.15 22.62 -3.44
C GLU A 149 6.44 22.89 -4.20
#